data_AF-A0A5C6MUR7-F1
#
_entry.id   AF-A0A5C6MUR7-F1
#
_cell.length_a   1.000
_cell.length_b   1.000
_cell.length_c   1.000
_cell.angle_alpha   90.00
_cell.angle_beta   90.00
_cell.angle_gamma   90.00
#
_symmetry.space_group_name_H-M   'P 1'
#
loop_
_entity.id
_entity.type
_entity.pdbx_description
1 polymer ?
#
loop_
_entity_poly.entity_id
_entity_poly.type
_entity_poly.pdbx_seq_one_letter_code
_entity_poly.pdbx_strand_id
1 'polypeptide(L)'
;MEGKMRVLLVLLLSCGLVDSQPVNKCHLQELMIQATKGKSNGLSDRTFMAKITCAVETVTRFNTSAVNQMTRTGNRVWKFYGIFQLTNGLTCSDDTAKLPNICGANCTGESGL
;
A
#
# COMPACT_ATOMS: atom_id res chain seq x y z
N MET A 1 28.64 -22.20 -30.81
CA MET A 1 28.36 -21.70 -29.44
C MET A 1 27.07 -20.87 -29.36
N GLU A 2 26.24 -20.86 -30.40
CA GLU A 2 25.05 -19.99 -30.50
C GLU A 2 23.80 -20.51 -29.77
N GLY A 3 23.69 -21.82 -29.54
CA GLY A 3 22.53 -22.42 -28.87
C GLY A 3 22.44 -22.11 -27.37
N LYS A 4 23.59 -22.07 -26.67
CA LYS A 4 23.64 -21.83 -25.21
C LYS A 4 23.25 -20.39 -24.85
N MET A 5 23.59 -19.42 -25.69
CA MET A 5 23.25 -18.00 -25.50
C MET A 5 21.73 -17.77 -25.59
N ARG A 6 21.05 -18.45 -26.52
CA ARG A 6 19.59 -18.35 -26.68
C ARG A 6 18.83 -18.99 -25.51
N VAL A 7 19.34 -20.10 -24.97
CA VAL A 7 18.76 -20.76 -23.78
C VAL A 7 18.86 -19.86 -22.55
N LEU A 8 19.99 -19.18 -22.35
CA LEU A 8 20.18 -18.23 -21.24
C LEU A 8 19.24 -17.02 -21.35
N LEU A 9 19.04 -16.50 -22.56
CA LEU A 9 18.10 -15.39 -22.81
C LEU A 9 16.66 -15.77 -22.48
N VAL A 10 16.20 -16.97 -22.84
CA VAL A 10 14.82 -17.44 -22.56
C VAL A 10 14.59 -17.68 -21.07
N LEU A 11 15.58 -18.20 -20.34
CA LEU A 11 15.48 -18.44 -18.89
C LEU A 11 15.41 -17.15 -18.07
N LEU A 12 16.09 -16.09 -18.51
CA LEU A 12 16.03 -14.77 -17.84
C LEU A 12 14.67 -14.08 -18.05
N LEU A 13 13.96 -14.37 -19.14
CA LEU A 13 12.64 -13.80 -19.45
C LEU A 13 11.50 -14.43 -18.64
N SER A 14 11.67 -15.64 -18.09
CA SER A 14 10.60 -16.35 -17.36
C SER A 14 10.38 -15.91 -15.90
N CYS A 15 11.19 -15.01 -15.35
CA CYS A 15 11.12 -14.62 -13.93
C CYS A 15 10.34 -13.32 -13.64
N GLY A 16 9.57 -12.80 -14.60
CA GLY A 16 9.01 -11.44 -14.53
C GLY A 16 7.49 -11.31 -14.28
N LEU A 17 6.71 -12.39 -14.22
CA LEU A 17 5.28 -12.27 -13.91
C LEU A 17 5.11 -12.04 -12.40
N VAL A 18 5.37 -10.80 -11.97
CA VAL A 18 4.80 -10.30 -10.73
C VAL A 18 3.29 -10.18 -10.98
N ASP A 19 2.54 -11.11 -10.42
CA ASP A 19 1.09 -11.13 -10.53
C ASP A 19 0.56 -9.99 -9.67
N SER A 20 0.26 -8.84 -10.28
CA SER A 20 -0.40 -7.73 -9.57
C SER A 20 -1.88 -8.10 -9.41
N GLN A 21 -2.18 -9.08 -8.57
CA GLN A 21 -3.56 -9.46 -8.30
C GLN A 21 -4.26 -8.27 -7.63
N PRO A 22 -5.38 -7.77 -8.19
CA PRO A 22 -6.09 -6.64 -7.61
C PRO A 22 -6.60 -7.01 -6.22
N VAL A 23 -6.33 -6.15 -5.24
CA VAL A 23 -6.84 -6.32 -3.88
C VAL A 23 -8.36 -6.20 -3.92
N ASN A 24 -9.06 -7.16 -3.33
CA ASN A 24 -10.52 -7.17 -3.18
C ASN A 24 -10.89 -7.40 -1.70
N LYS A 25 -12.19 -7.48 -1.38
CA LYS A 25 -12.67 -7.63 0.01
C LYS A 25 -12.01 -8.79 0.76
N CYS A 26 -12.11 -9.99 0.21
CA CYS A 26 -11.61 -11.21 0.84
C CYS A 26 -10.09 -11.21 0.91
N HIS A 27 -9.43 -10.78 -0.18
CA HIS A 27 -7.98 -10.72 -0.23
C HIS A 27 -7.39 -9.72 0.76
N LEU A 28 -8.01 -8.54 0.92
CA LEU A 28 -7.63 -7.57 1.94
C LEU A 28 -7.76 -8.18 3.34
N GLN A 29 -8.89 -8.84 3.62
CA GLN A 29 -9.10 -9.47 4.93
C GLN A 29 -8.03 -10.53 5.24
N GLU A 30 -7.67 -11.36 4.26
CA GLU A 30 -6.62 -12.35 4.40
C GLU A 30 -5.25 -11.71 4.68
N LEU A 31 -4.88 -10.66 3.94
CA LEU A 31 -3.65 -9.89 4.17
C LEU A 31 -3.62 -9.28 5.58
N MET A 32 -4.75 -8.76 6.07
CA MET A 32 -4.85 -8.20 7.42
C MET A 32 -4.73 -9.28 8.50
N ILE A 33 -5.34 -10.45 8.28
CA ILE A 33 -5.17 -11.61 9.18
C ILE A 33 -3.69 -11.99 9.22
N GLN A 34 -3.04 -12.11 8.07
CA GLN A 34 -1.62 -12.48 7.98
C GLN A 34 -0.72 -11.45 8.67
N ALA A 35 -0.92 -10.16 8.41
CA ALA A 35 -0.12 -9.08 8.97
C ALA A 35 -0.29 -8.92 10.50
N THR A 36 -1.37 -9.46 11.07
CA THR A 36 -1.67 -9.35 12.51
C THR A 36 -1.47 -10.66 13.27
N LYS A 37 -1.04 -11.75 12.60
CA LYS A 37 -0.70 -13.03 13.25
C LYS A 37 0.31 -12.79 14.37
N GLY A 38 0.01 -13.32 15.56
CA GLY A 38 0.87 -13.19 16.75
C GLY A 38 0.76 -11.84 17.49
N LYS A 39 -0.12 -10.91 17.07
CA LYS A 39 -0.35 -9.63 17.76
C LYS A 39 -1.64 -9.67 18.58
N SER A 40 -1.54 -9.68 19.91
CA SER A 40 -2.68 -9.74 20.84
C SER A 40 -3.27 -8.36 21.17
N ASN A 41 -3.50 -7.50 20.18
CA ASN A 41 -3.84 -6.09 20.39
C ASN A 41 -5.25 -5.73 19.86
N GLY A 42 -6.17 -6.69 19.72
CA GLY A 42 -7.52 -6.47 19.16
C GLY A 42 -7.55 -6.27 17.63
N LEU A 43 -6.38 -6.15 17.00
CA LEU A 43 -6.20 -6.08 15.54
C LEU A 43 -6.56 -7.39 14.81
N SER A 44 -6.61 -8.51 15.52
CA SER A 44 -7.08 -9.81 15.02
C SER A 44 -8.62 -9.95 15.06
N ASP A 45 -9.34 -8.95 15.57
CA ASP A 45 -10.80 -8.98 15.66
C ASP A 45 -11.43 -8.81 14.27
N ARG A 46 -12.31 -9.75 13.89
CA ARG A 46 -12.98 -9.76 12.59
C ARG A 46 -13.89 -8.54 12.37
N THR A 47 -14.50 -8.01 13.42
CA THR A 47 -15.33 -6.81 13.38
C THR A 47 -14.48 -5.59 13.07
N PHE A 48 -13.27 -5.51 13.66
CA PHE A 48 -12.33 -4.44 13.36
C PHE A 48 -11.84 -4.51 11.92
N MET A 49 -11.49 -5.71 11.43
CA MET A 49 -11.13 -5.91 10.02
C MET A 49 -12.27 -5.52 9.08
N ALA A 50 -13.52 -5.89 9.40
CA ALA A 50 -14.68 -5.50 8.60
C ALA A 50 -14.86 -3.97 8.51
N LYS A 51 -14.61 -3.23 9.60
CA LYS A 51 -14.63 -1.76 9.58
C LYS A 51 -13.57 -1.19 8.65
N ILE A 52 -12.35 -1.74 8.68
CA ILE A 52 -11.28 -1.29 7.79
C ILE A 52 -11.60 -1.64 6.33
N THR A 53 -12.06 -2.87 6.05
CA THR A 53 -12.48 -3.27 4.70
C THR A 53 -13.60 -2.36 4.17
N CYS A 54 -14.57 -2.01 5.00
CA CYS A 54 -15.66 -1.09 4.64
C CYS A 54 -15.13 0.32 4.34
N ALA A 55 -14.21 0.83 5.16
CA ALA A 55 -13.57 2.12 4.91
C ALA A 55 -12.82 2.10 3.57
N VAL A 56 -11.97 1.10 3.34
CA VAL A 56 -11.21 0.92 2.08
C VAL A 56 -12.14 0.85 0.86
N GLU A 57 -13.20 0.06 0.92
CA GLU A 57 -14.17 -0.04 -0.16
C GLU A 57 -14.79 1.32 -0.48
N THR A 58 -15.15 2.07 0.55
CA THR A 58 -15.82 3.37 0.43
C THR A 58 -14.88 4.45 -0.10
N VAL A 59 -13.63 4.48 0.37
CA VAL A 59 -12.69 5.59 0.10
C VAL A 59 -11.82 5.38 -1.13
N THR A 60 -11.42 4.15 -1.42
CA THR A 60 -10.45 3.86 -2.49
C THR A 60 -10.92 2.78 -3.45
N ARG A 61 -12.04 2.09 -3.17
CA ARG A 61 -12.50 0.93 -3.96
C ARG A 61 -11.37 -0.09 -4.15
N PHE A 62 -10.57 -0.30 -3.10
CA PHE A 62 -9.39 -1.18 -3.08
C PHE A 62 -8.25 -0.75 -4.02
N ASN A 63 -8.26 0.47 -4.54
CA ASN A 63 -7.15 1.00 -5.33
C ASN A 63 -5.94 1.30 -4.42
N THR A 64 -4.89 0.48 -4.55
CA THR A 64 -3.64 0.58 -3.79
C THR A 64 -2.78 1.78 -4.21
N SER A 65 -3.04 2.38 -5.36
CA SER A 65 -2.36 3.57 -5.88
C SER A 65 -3.20 4.84 -5.76
N ALA A 66 -4.31 4.81 -5.01
CA ALA A 66 -5.17 5.97 -4.83
C ALA A 66 -4.42 7.15 -4.18
N VAL A 67 -4.49 8.31 -4.81
CA VAL A 67 -3.98 9.57 -4.25
C VAL A 67 -5.09 10.60 -4.26
N ASN A 68 -5.48 11.07 -3.08
CA ASN A 68 -6.45 12.14 -2.92
C ASN A 68 -5.78 13.40 -2.37
N GLN A 69 -6.28 14.57 -2.77
CA GLN A 69 -5.75 15.86 -2.33
C GLN A 69 -6.85 16.70 -1.71
N MET A 70 -6.55 17.33 -0.58
CA MET A 70 -7.44 18.26 0.09
C MET A 70 -6.73 19.59 0.29
N THR A 71 -7.30 20.66 -0.26
CA THR A 71 -6.80 22.02 -0.06
C THR A 71 -7.39 22.56 1.24
N ARG A 72 -6.53 22.83 2.23
CA ARG A 72 -6.95 23.52 3.45
C ARG A 72 -6.82 25.03 3.29
N THR A 73 -7.66 25.80 3.97
CA THR A 73 -7.56 27.27 4.05
C THR A 73 -6.13 27.67 4.44
N GLY A 74 -5.48 28.47 3.58
CA GLY A 74 -4.07 28.89 3.73
C GLY A 74 -3.05 28.16 2.84
N ASN A 75 -3.43 27.74 1.63
CA ASN A 75 -2.56 27.14 0.58
C ASN A 75 -1.80 25.86 0.97
N ARG A 76 -2.16 25.20 2.07
CA ARG A 76 -1.58 23.89 2.41
C ARG A 76 -2.40 22.77 1.77
N VAL A 77 -1.76 22.04 0.86
CA VAL A 77 -2.32 20.86 0.21
C VAL A 77 -1.95 19.62 1.03
N TRP A 78 -2.97 18.94 1.54
CA TRP A 78 -2.82 17.65 2.20
C TRP A 78 -3.02 16.56 1.16
N LYS A 79 -2.11 15.59 1.12
CA LYS A 79 -2.20 14.44 0.24
C LYS A 79 -2.42 13.18 1.07
N PHE A 80 -3.27 12.30 0.54
CA PHE A 80 -3.62 11.02 1.13
C PHE A 80 -3.27 9.91 0.16
N TYR A 81 -2.56 8.90 0.63
CA TYR A 81 -1.90 7.89 -0.19
C TYR A 81 -2.37 6.48 0.10
N GLY A 82 -2.48 5.70 -0.98
CA GLY A 82 -2.70 4.26 -0.97
C GLY A 82 -4.08 3.84 -0.51
N ILE A 83 -4.23 2.52 -0.33
CA ILE A 83 -5.51 1.87 -0.01
C ILE A 83 -6.15 2.39 1.28
N PHE A 84 -5.33 2.83 2.25
CA PHE A 84 -5.75 3.35 3.56
C PHE A 84 -5.79 4.88 3.65
N GLN A 85 -5.46 5.60 2.58
CA GLN A 85 -5.47 7.07 2.55
C GLN A 85 -4.62 7.69 3.67
N LEU A 86 -3.37 7.24 3.80
CA LEU A 86 -2.40 7.76 4.77
C LEU A 86 -1.95 9.16 4.36
N THR A 87 -1.89 10.10 5.30
CA THR A 87 -1.59 11.50 5.03
C THR A 87 -0.10 11.84 5.06
N ASN A 88 0.36 12.69 4.12
CA ASN A 88 1.70 13.28 4.16
C ASN A 88 1.92 14.29 5.30
N GLY A 89 0.85 14.70 5.99
CA GLY A 89 0.96 15.65 7.08
C GLY A 89 1.15 15.05 8.48
N LEU A 90 1.27 13.73 8.59
CA LEU A 90 1.50 13.03 9.86
C LEU A 90 2.10 11.62 9.70
N THR A 91 1.61 10.84 8.72
CA THR A 91 1.87 9.39 8.67
C THR A 91 3.05 9.01 7.82
N CYS A 92 3.28 9.70 6.71
CA CYS A 92 4.40 9.46 5.80
C CYS A 92 4.94 10.80 5.31
N SER A 93 6.15 10.81 4.76
CA SER A 93 6.72 12.03 4.16
C SER A 93 6.65 11.97 2.64
N ASP A 94 6.38 13.13 2.04
CA ASP A 94 6.60 13.42 0.62
C ASP A 94 7.32 14.77 0.48
N ASP A 95 7.79 15.11 -0.72
CA ASP A 95 8.54 16.35 -0.98
C ASP A 95 7.71 17.63 -0.76
N THR A 96 6.43 17.51 -0.41
CA THR A 96 5.49 18.65 -0.30
C THR A 96 5.19 19.06 1.14
N ALA A 97 5.55 18.26 2.14
CA ALA A 97 5.20 18.49 3.55
C ALA A 97 6.39 18.30 4.51
N LYS A 98 6.87 19.37 5.16
CA LYS A 98 7.78 19.31 6.33
C LYS A 98 6.99 19.03 7.62
N LEU A 99 6.35 17.86 7.70
CA LEU A 99 5.47 17.48 8.79
C LEU A 99 5.98 16.21 9.48
N PRO A 100 5.49 15.88 10.69
CA PRO A 100 5.87 14.66 11.38
C PRO A 100 5.63 13.42 10.51
N ASN A 101 6.53 12.45 10.59
CA ASN A 101 6.40 11.16 9.91
C ASN A 101 6.44 10.05 10.96
N ILE A 102 5.28 9.71 11.52
CA ILE A 102 5.20 8.74 12.62
C ILE A 102 5.50 7.30 12.17
N CYS A 103 5.38 7.00 10.87
CA CYS A 103 5.71 5.67 10.35
C CYS A 103 7.16 5.56 9.88
N GLY A 104 7.92 6.66 9.83
CA GLY A 104 9.29 6.66 9.31
C GLY A 104 9.42 6.22 7.85
N ALA A 105 8.36 6.41 7.04
CA ALA A 105 8.27 5.87 5.67
C ALA A 105 7.94 6.95 4.63
N ASN A 106 8.33 6.71 3.37
CA ASN A 106 7.96 7.55 2.22
C ASN A 106 6.55 7.19 1.71
N CYS A 107 5.73 8.19 1.40
CA CYS A 107 4.36 8.01 0.91
C CYS A 107 4.26 7.30 -0.45
N THR A 108 5.28 7.38 -1.31
CA THR A 108 5.27 6.75 -2.64
C THR A 108 5.72 5.29 -2.65
N GLY A 109 6.02 4.72 -1.48
CA GLY A 109 6.42 3.32 -1.36
C GLY A 109 7.85 3.10 -1.82
N GLU A 110 8.81 3.51 -1.01
CA GLU A 110 9.99 2.67 -0.80
C GLU A 110 9.71 1.91 0.49
N SER A 111 9.26 0.67 0.35
CA SER A 111 9.28 -0.27 1.46
C SER A 111 10.75 -0.45 1.82
N GLY A 112 11.23 0.33 2.79
CA GLY A 112 12.58 0.21 3.34
C GLY A 112 12.71 -1.11 4.09
N LEU A 113 12.90 -2.19 3.34
CA LEU A 113 13.23 -3.53 3.80
C LEU A 113 14.43 -4.03 3.00
#